data_AF-A0A433JKB9-F1
#
_entry.id   AF-A0A433JKB9-F1
#
_cell.length_a   1.000
_cell.length_b   1.000
_cell.length_c   1.000
_cell.angle_alpha   90.00
_cell.angle_beta   90.00
_cell.angle_gamma   90.00
#
_symmetry.space_group_name_H-M   'P 1'
#
loop_
_entity.id
_entity.type
_entity.pdbx_description
1 polymer ?
#
loop_
_entity_poly.entity_id
_entity_poly.type
_entity_poly.pdbx_seq_one_letter_code
_entity_poly.pdbx_strand_id
1 'polypeptide(L)'
;MSKNLILEYVSIDECPKAEVLASMTELTLGDLHANAVKLLYCLVRAGFFEISSAHYERIVEIYETFMDTVDACLVEDKKLKAQQFLPPNIAEIKPQNDIFKPAQALLAEFDELLANIKVTNQGVLLRLLGDEVGDRGANDYFILKILEKLRKASVPYEILISNHALGLIEAYELAQRFEYPSLGMDQARSLYNLQKLIDYNLITRNQVVNLINYAYKPALKALSYSLDHANNTITLYSHAPVDLTIIKFLTEKFNEKYQKDLRLGITYQDESIEELAGTIECINKEYTMHAELNFIHILYDRESIGCDPYAKPNAQNPFEMLTWNRDYEQIQRATKHKGYNIHYVHGHDATGVTDECSYWNLDNTLGKTSISYGYNAATRKIYNSNFYGEYTILVSDERKLEDAASFYQDIDSEEEVEILYDESQDKKKFNGATVEEISAGTIHNAVQQFSLFTLKESPSKDPSSAVASALNLTSL
;
A
#
# COMPACT_ATOMS: atom_id res chain seq x y z
N MET A 1 -26.77 2.35 11.63
CA MET A 1 -25.84 1.68 10.69
C MET A 1 -25.71 0.21 11.04
N SER A 2 -26.30 -0.68 10.25
CA SER A 2 -26.04 -2.13 10.36
C SER A 2 -24.67 -2.44 9.77
N LYS A 3 -23.93 -3.34 10.44
CA LYS A 3 -22.72 -3.98 9.89
C LYS A 3 -23.07 -5.43 9.62
N ASN A 4 -22.86 -5.88 8.39
CA ASN A 4 -23.10 -7.26 7.99
C ASN A 4 -21.77 -7.89 7.55
N LEU A 5 -21.32 -8.88 8.31
CA LEU A 5 -20.14 -9.67 7.96
C LEU A 5 -20.59 -10.75 6.98
N ILE A 6 -20.03 -10.74 5.77
CA ILE A 6 -20.22 -11.83 4.81
C ILE A 6 -18.98 -12.71 4.90
N LEU A 7 -19.20 -13.97 5.27
CA LEU A 7 -18.17 -15.00 5.39
C LEU A 7 -18.63 -16.24 4.64
N GLU A 8 -17.86 -16.61 3.62
CA GLU A 8 -18.12 -17.84 2.86
C GLU A 8 -16.89 -18.40 2.17
N TYR A 9 -16.91 -19.69 1.85
CA TYR A 9 -15.84 -20.30 1.06
C TYR A 9 -16.13 -20.15 -0.43
N VAL A 10 -15.17 -19.57 -1.16
CA VAL A 10 -15.31 -19.26 -2.58
C VAL A 10 -14.14 -19.79 -3.41
N SER A 11 -14.36 -19.77 -4.72
CA SER A 11 -13.35 -19.93 -5.76
C SER A 11 -13.24 -18.61 -6.53
N ILE A 12 -12.09 -17.94 -6.50
CA ILE A 12 -11.88 -16.66 -7.21
C ILE A 12 -11.31 -16.85 -8.61
N ASP A 13 -11.06 -18.07 -9.05
CA ASP A 13 -10.80 -18.41 -10.46
C ASP A 13 -12.09 -18.49 -11.29
N GLU A 14 -13.26 -18.53 -10.64
CA GLU A 14 -14.57 -18.50 -11.26
C GLU A 14 -15.22 -17.12 -11.13
N CYS A 15 -15.84 -16.63 -12.22
CA CYS A 15 -16.54 -15.35 -12.19
C CYS A 15 -17.70 -15.38 -11.18
N PRO A 16 -17.72 -14.47 -10.17
CA PRO A 16 -18.79 -14.48 -9.19
C PRO A 16 -20.11 -14.03 -9.82
N LYS A 17 -21.21 -14.46 -9.21
CA LYS A 17 -22.50 -13.80 -9.44
C LYS A 17 -22.50 -12.48 -8.68
N ALA A 18 -22.84 -11.40 -9.37
CA ALA A 18 -23.01 -10.11 -8.72
C ALA A 18 -24.16 -10.20 -7.69
N GLU A 19 -23.85 -9.84 -6.45
CA GLU A 19 -24.79 -9.68 -5.35
C GLU A 19 -24.94 -8.17 -5.13
N VAL A 20 -25.94 -7.58 -5.76
CA VAL A 20 -26.28 -6.17 -5.51
C VAL A 20 -26.90 -6.11 -4.11
N LEU A 21 -26.08 -5.74 -3.13
CA LEU A 21 -26.53 -5.48 -1.78
C LEU A 21 -27.25 -4.13 -1.79
N ALA A 22 -28.57 -4.19 -1.96
CA ALA A 22 -29.43 -3.02 -1.85
C ALA A 22 -29.13 -2.30 -0.52
N SER A 23 -29.08 -0.96 -0.55
CA SER A 23 -28.73 -0.06 0.57
C SER A 23 -27.28 -0.07 1.09
N MET A 24 -26.36 -0.84 0.49
CA MET A 24 -24.93 -0.74 0.83
C MET A 24 -24.43 0.68 0.59
N THR A 25 -23.67 1.21 1.56
CA THR A 25 -23.02 2.53 1.48
C THR A 25 -21.51 2.46 1.69
N GLU A 26 -21.04 1.40 2.35
CA GLU A 26 -19.61 1.10 2.49
C GLU A 26 -19.36 -0.40 2.29
N LEU A 27 -18.27 -0.72 1.61
CA LEU A 27 -17.70 -2.06 1.48
C LEU A 27 -16.27 -2.03 2.00
N THR A 28 -15.98 -2.82 3.02
CA THR A 28 -14.62 -3.00 3.54
C THR A 28 -14.09 -4.37 3.16
N LEU A 29 -12.92 -4.38 2.51
CA LEU A 29 -12.17 -5.58 2.16
C LEU A 29 -10.99 -5.73 3.14
N GLY A 30 -10.79 -6.94 3.66
CA GLY A 30 -9.62 -7.28 4.46
C GLY A 30 -8.32 -7.36 3.64
N ASP A 31 -7.34 -8.08 4.16
CA ASP A 31 -6.04 -8.30 3.53
C ASP A 31 -6.19 -8.88 2.11
N LEU A 32 -5.59 -8.21 1.12
CA LEU A 32 -5.68 -8.57 -0.29
C LEU A 32 -4.53 -9.47 -0.77
N HIS A 33 -3.44 -9.63 -0.01
CA HIS A 33 -2.24 -10.40 -0.38
C HIS A 33 -1.67 -10.04 -1.78
N ALA A 34 -1.79 -8.78 -2.19
CA ALA A 34 -1.49 -8.26 -3.52
C ALA A 34 -2.12 -9.08 -4.68
N ASN A 35 -3.25 -9.74 -4.40
CA ASN A 35 -3.91 -10.62 -5.35
C ASN A 35 -4.96 -9.85 -6.17
N ALA A 36 -4.59 -9.47 -7.40
CA ALA A 36 -5.46 -8.71 -8.29
C ALA A 36 -6.75 -9.45 -8.68
N VAL A 37 -6.71 -10.79 -8.75
CA VAL A 37 -7.92 -11.60 -9.01
C VAL A 37 -8.85 -11.55 -7.81
N LYS A 38 -8.34 -11.59 -6.58
CA LYS A 38 -9.14 -11.40 -5.36
C LYS A 38 -9.82 -10.04 -5.35
N LEU A 39 -9.08 -8.96 -5.62
CA LEU A 39 -9.65 -7.62 -5.73
C LEU A 39 -10.74 -7.57 -6.82
N LEU A 40 -10.46 -8.09 -8.00
CA LEU A 40 -11.44 -8.13 -9.10
C LEU A 40 -12.69 -8.94 -8.72
N TYR A 41 -12.52 -10.10 -8.11
CA TYR A 41 -13.62 -10.94 -7.60
C TYR A 41 -14.51 -10.14 -6.64
N CYS A 42 -13.92 -9.48 -5.64
CA CYS A 42 -14.66 -8.65 -4.69
C CYS A 42 -15.46 -7.56 -5.38
N LEU A 43 -14.86 -6.87 -6.35
CA LEU A 43 -15.50 -5.76 -7.07
C LEU A 43 -16.66 -6.23 -7.96
N VAL A 44 -16.51 -7.35 -8.67
CA VAL A 44 -17.59 -7.93 -9.49
C VAL A 44 -18.72 -8.41 -8.59
N ARG A 45 -18.38 -9.13 -7.53
CA ARG A 45 -19.36 -9.68 -6.59
C ARG A 45 -20.17 -8.59 -5.91
N ALA A 46 -19.52 -7.55 -5.40
CA ALA A 46 -20.19 -6.44 -4.73
C ALA A 46 -20.87 -5.44 -5.70
N GLY A 47 -20.87 -5.72 -7.00
CA GLY A 47 -21.55 -4.90 -8.01
C GLY A 47 -20.86 -3.58 -8.30
N PHE A 48 -19.56 -3.45 -8.03
CA PHE A 48 -18.74 -2.35 -8.54
C PHE A 48 -18.45 -2.52 -10.03
N PHE A 49 -18.25 -3.75 -10.47
CA PHE A 49 -17.96 -4.10 -11.85
C PHE A 49 -18.99 -5.06 -12.46
N GLU A 50 -19.35 -4.81 -13.71
CA GLU A 50 -20.09 -5.71 -14.57
C GLU A 50 -19.14 -6.24 -15.66
N ILE A 51 -18.95 -7.56 -15.69
CA ILE A 51 -18.03 -8.27 -16.58
C ILE A 51 -18.67 -9.61 -16.99
N SER A 52 -18.41 -10.08 -18.21
CA SER A 52 -18.84 -11.42 -18.64
C SER A 52 -17.91 -12.50 -18.08
N SER A 53 -18.43 -13.71 -17.88
CA SER A 53 -17.63 -14.83 -17.35
C SER A 53 -16.39 -15.13 -18.22
N ALA A 54 -16.54 -15.16 -19.55
CA ALA A 54 -15.41 -15.38 -20.46
C ALA A 54 -14.32 -14.30 -20.35
N HIS A 55 -14.72 -13.05 -20.10
CA HIS A 55 -13.78 -11.95 -19.92
C HIS A 55 -13.06 -12.07 -18.57
N TYR A 56 -13.80 -12.35 -17.49
CA TYR A 56 -13.23 -12.61 -16.18
C TYR A 56 -12.22 -13.77 -16.21
N GLU A 57 -12.61 -14.91 -16.77
CA GLU A 57 -11.76 -16.10 -16.95
C GLU A 57 -10.48 -15.77 -17.70
N ARG A 58 -10.55 -14.92 -18.73
CA ARG A 58 -9.36 -14.49 -19.47
C ARG A 58 -8.41 -13.63 -18.63
N ILE A 59 -8.94 -12.73 -17.78
CA ILE A 59 -8.12 -11.95 -16.85
C ILE A 59 -7.44 -12.88 -15.84
N VAL A 60 -8.15 -13.88 -15.31
CA VAL A 60 -7.58 -14.89 -14.40
C VAL A 60 -6.44 -15.64 -15.09
N GLU A 61 -6.64 -16.10 -16.32
CA GLU A 61 -5.61 -16.82 -17.07
C GLU A 61 -4.36 -15.95 -17.30
N ILE A 62 -4.53 -14.66 -17.64
CA ILE A 62 -3.40 -13.73 -17.74
C ILE A 62 -2.69 -13.60 -16.40
N TYR A 63 -3.43 -13.39 -15.30
CA TYR A 63 -2.84 -13.27 -13.97
C TYR A 63 -2.00 -14.51 -13.58
N GLU A 64 -2.48 -15.71 -13.89
CA GLU A 64 -1.78 -16.96 -13.61
C GLU A 64 -0.54 -17.17 -14.47
N THR A 65 -0.62 -16.88 -15.77
CA THR A 65 0.40 -17.26 -16.75
C THR A 65 1.41 -16.17 -17.09
N PHE A 66 1.13 -14.92 -16.71
CA PHE A 66 1.92 -13.77 -17.12
C PHE A 66 3.36 -13.86 -16.62
N MET A 67 3.58 -14.13 -15.33
CA MET A 67 4.94 -14.18 -14.79
C MET A 67 5.73 -15.38 -15.28
N ASP A 68 5.08 -16.52 -15.51
CA ASP A 68 5.70 -17.69 -16.16
C ASP A 68 6.13 -17.35 -17.59
N THR A 69 5.32 -16.56 -18.31
CA THR A 69 5.66 -16.07 -19.66
C THR A 69 6.87 -15.14 -19.61
N VAL A 70 6.93 -14.21 -18.66
CA VAL A 70 8.10 -13.34 -18.45
C VAL A 70 9.34 -14.19 -18.13
N ASP A 71 9.24 -15.15 -17.22
CA ASP A 71 10.36 -15.99 -16.82
C ASP A 71 10.86 -16.89 -17.97
N ALA A 72 9.97 -17.40 -18.81
CA ALA A 72 10.34 -18.10 -20.04
C ALA A 72 11.11 -17.19 -21.02
N CYS A 73 10.66 -15.95 -21.19
CA CYS A 73 11.38 -14.94 -21.99
C CYS A 73 12.78 -14.68 -21.43
N LEU A 74 12.93 -14.63 -20.11
CA LEU A 74 14.21 -14.42 -19.43
C LEU A 74 15.20 -15.55 -19.62
N VAL A 75 14.72 -16.79 -19.58
CA VAL A 75 15.54 -17.96 -19.85
C VAL A 75 16.09 -17.88 -21.29
N GLU A 76 15.26 -17.46 -22.25
CA GLU A 76 15.69 -17.33 -23.64
C GLU A 76 16.67 -16.16 -23.85
N ASP A 77 16.43 -15.01 -23.24
CA ASP A 77 17.36 -13.87 -23.26
C ASP A 77 18.75 -14.25 -22.72
N LYS A 78 18.80 -15.00 -21.61
CA LYS A 78 20.07 -15.52 -21.05
C LYS A 78 20.81 -16.44 -22.02
N LYS A 79 20.09 -17.34 -22.71
CA LYS A 79 20.69 -18.25 -23.71
C LYS A 79 21.28 -17.46 -24.89
N LEU A 80 20.55 -16.47 -25.41
CA LEU A 80 21.02 -15.64 -26.51
C LEU A 80 22.25 -14.82 -26.13
N LYS A 81 22.25 -14.21 -24.93
CA LYS A 81 23.43 -13.50 -24.40
C LYS A 81 24.64 -14.42 -24.22
N ALA A 82 24.43 -15.65 -23.76
CA ALA A 82 25.53 -16.63 -23.65
C ALA A 82 26.11 -17.03 -25.03
N GLN A 83 25.27 -17.09 -26.07
CA GLN A 83 25.70 -17.38 -27.45
C GLN A 83 26.47 -16.21 -28.09
N GLN A 84 26.20 -14.96 -27.71
CA GLN A 84 26.94 -13.80 -28.21
C GLN A 84 28.41 -13.77 -27.78
N PHE A 85 28.78 -14.53 -26.74
CA PHE A 85 30.18 -14.74 -26.35
C PHE A 85 30.89 -15.84 -27.17
N LEU A 86 30.20 -16.48 -28.14
CA LEU A 86 30.79 -17.40 -29.11
C LEU A 86 31.28 -16.63 -30.35
N PRO A 87 32.35 -17.10 -31.04
CA PRO A 87 32.96 -16.38 -32.15
C PRO A 87 31.98 -16.10 -33.32
N PRO A 88 32.20 -15.04 -34.12
CA PRO A 88 31.16 -14.29 -34.86
C PRO A 88 30.52 -14.99 -36.07
N ASN A 89 30.70 -16.29 -36.25
CA ASN A 89 30.17 -16.97 -37.42
C ASN A 89 28.85 -17.69 -37.09
N ILE A 90 27.77 -17.09 -37.60
CA ILE A 90 26.45 -17.70 -37.91
C ILE A 90 25.43 -17.73 -36.75
N ALA A 91 24.96 -16.57 -36.29
CA ALA A 91 23.62 -16.48 -35.70
C ALA A 91 22.98 -15.12 -36.02
N GLU A 92 21.80 -15.14 -36.66
CA GLU A 92 20.92 -13.98 -36.72
C GLU A 92 20.49 -13.64 -35.28
N ILE A 93 21.03 -12.55 -34.73
CA ILE A 93 20.67 -12.09 -33.40
C ILE A 93 19.26 -11.50 -33.48
N LYS A 94 18.26 -12.17 -32.89
CA LYS A 94 16.96 -11.55 -32.68
C LYS A 94 17.13 -10.30 -31.80
N PRO A 95 16.51 -9.16 -32.15
CA PRO A 95 16.50 -7.99 -31.28
C PRO A 95 15.94 -8.35 -29.91
N GLN A 96 16.53 -7.81 -28.83
CA GLN A 96 16.07 -8.06 -27.45
C GLN A 96 14.57 -7.80 -27.27
N ASN A 97 14.01 -6.83 -28.02
CA ASN A 97 12.59 -6.49 -28.01
C ASN A 97 11.68 -7.61 -28.54
N ASP A 98 12.16 -8.52 -29.38
CA ASP A 98 11.35 -9.60 -29.94
C ASP A 98 11.09 -10.73 -28.94
N ILE A 99 12.01 -10.94 -27.99
CA ILE A 99 11.93 -12.02 -27.00
C ILE A 99 10.74 -11.81 -26.08
N PHE A 100 10.50 -10.55 -25.68
CA PHE A 100 9.47 -10.17 -24.72
C PHE A 100 8.10 -9.85 -25.32
N LYS A 101 7.94 -9.95 -26.65
CA LYS A 101 6.66 -9.74 -27.34
C LYS A 101 5.48 -10.52 -26.74
N PRO A 102 5.62 -11.80 -26.33
CA PRO A 102 4.51 -12.52 -25.71
C PRO A 102 4.04 -11.88 -24.40
N ALA A 103 4.97 -11.46 -23.53
CA ALA A 103 4.62 -10.77 -22.30
C ALA A 103 3.99 -9.39 -22.55
N GLN A 104 4.51 -8.65 -23.53
CA GLN A 104 3.92 -7.36 -23.94
C GLN A 104 2.49 -7.52 -24.47
N ALA A 105 2.23 -8.60 -25.23
CA ALA A 105 0.89 -8.89 -25.74
C ALA A 105 -0.10 -9.19 -24.59
N LEU A 106 0.32 -9.95 -23.57
CA LEU A 106 -0.53 -10.22 -22.40
C LEU A 106 -0.81 -8.96 -21.57
N LEU A 107 0.16 -8.05 -21.40
CA LEU A 107 -0.07 -6.75 -20.75
C LEU A 107 -1.07 -5.90 -21.52
N ALA A 108 -0.90 -5.80 -22.84
CA ALA A 108 -1.81 -5.04 -23.69
C ALA A 108 -3.24 -5.63 -23.68
N GLU A 109 -3.35 -6.96 -23.69
CA GLU A 109 -4.63 -7.65 -23.59
C GLU A 109 -5.29 -7.41 -22.22
N PHE A 110 -4.54 -7.48 -21.12
CA PHE A 110 -5.06 -7.14 -19.79
C PHE A 110 -5.62 -5.72 -19.73
N ASP A 111 -4.92 -4.75 -20.31
CA ASP A 111 -5.36 -3.35 -20.37
C ASP A 111 -6.65 -3.20 -21.20
N GLU A 112 -6.75 -3.89 -22.33
CA GLU A 112 -7.95 -3.90 -23.17
C GLU A 112 -9.14 -4.52 -22.43
N LEU A 113 -8.91 -5.64 -21.74
CA LEU A 113 -9.92 -6.31 -20.92
C LEU A 113 -10.41 -5.37 -19.82
N LEU A 114 -9.52 -4.82 -18.98
CA LEU A 114 -9.90 -3.85 -17.94
C LEU A 114 -10.63 -2.63 -18.49
N ALA A 115 -10.24 -2.11 -19.66
CA ALA A 115 -10.91 -0.98 -20.29
C ALA A 115 -12.39 -1.28 -20.58
N ASN A 116 -12.69 -2.52 -20.98
CA ASN A 116 -14.03 -3.01 -21.35
C ASN A 116 -14.91 -3.41 -20.15
N ILE A 117 -14.38 -3.43 -18.91
CA ILE A 117 -15.19 -3.61 -17.71
C ILE A 117 -16.05 -2.38 -17.47
N LYS A 118 -17.35 -2.58 -17.25
CA LYS A 118 -18.28 -1.51 -16.91
C LYS A 118 -18.30 -1.30 -15.40
N VAL A 119 -18.14 -0.05 -14.96
CA VAL A 119 -18.26 0.34 -13.54
C VAL A 119 -19.72 0.68 -13.25
N THR A 120 -20.32 0.01 -12.27
CA THR A 120 -21.75 0.08 -11.97
C THR A 120 -22.08 0.74 -10.64
N ASN A 121 -21.11 0.88 -9.73
CA ASN A 121 -21.32 1.49 -8.43
C ASN A 121 -20.27 2.56 -8.13
N GLN A 122 -20.70 3.82 -8.16
CA GLN A 122 -19.92 5.00 -7.77
C GLN A 122 -20.41 5.63 -6.46
N GLY A 123 -21.48 5.10 -5.86
CA GLY A 123 -22.11 5.65 -4.66
C GLY A 123 -21.66 5.01 -3.35
N VAL A 124 -20.88 3.93 -3.42
CA VAL A 124 -20.41 3.16 -2.26
C VAL A 124 -18.93 3.39 -2.04
N LEU A 125 -18.56 3.73 -0.81
CA LEU A 125 -17.16 3.80 -0.39
C LEU A 125 -16.55 2.40 -0.34
N LEU A 126 -15.51 2.18 -1.13
CA LEU A 126 -14.66 0.99 -1.06
C LEU A 126 -13.48 1.25 -0.11
N ARG A 127 -13.31 0.43 0.92
CA ARG A 127 -12.20 0.52 1.87
C ARG A 127 -11.33 -0.71 1.77
N LEU A 128 -10.05 -0.52 1.47
CA LEU A 128 -9.04 -1.58 1.49
C LEU A 128 -8.27 -1.49 2.80
N LEU A 129 -8.31 -2.55 3.63
CA LEU A 129 -7.62 -2.55 4.92
C LEU A 129 -6.11 -2.76 4.82
N GLY A 130 -5.56 -2.93 3.61
CA GLY A 130 -4.12 -3.01 3.38
C GLY A 130 -3.70 -4.28 2.61
N ASP A 131 -2.38 -4.41 2.45
CA ASP A 131 -1.70 -5.52 1.78
C ASP A 131 -2.19 -5.75 0.34
N GLU A 132 -2.66 -4.68 -0.30
CA GLU A 132 -3.04 -4.64 -1.72
C GLU A 132 -1.84 -4.62 -2.67
N VAL A 133 -0.66 -4.23 -2.18
CA VAL A 133 0.61 -4.20 -2.93
C VAL A 133 1.75 -4.69 -2.03
N GLY A 134 2.91 -5.02 -2.59
CA GLY A 134 4.06 -5.38 -1.76
C GLY A 134 3.95 -6.74 -1.07
N ASP A 135 3.03 -7.60 -1.51
CA ASP A 135 2.73 -8.90 -0.90
C ASP A 135 3.04 -10.07 -1.87
N ARG A 136 2.52 -11.25 -1.60
CA ARG A 136 2.73 -12.54 -2.23
C ARG A 136 2.03 -12.68 -3.58
N GLY A 137 1.18 -11.74 -3.98
CA GLY A 137 0.49 -11.77 -5.28
C GLY A 137 1.42 -11.84 -6.50
N ALA A 138 0.83 -11.93 -7.70
CA ALA A 138 1.60 -12.13 -8.93
C ALA A 138 2.41 -10.88 -9.32
N ASN A 139 1.78 -9.70 -9.34
CA ASN A 139 2.41 -8.45 -9.76
C ASN A 139 1.58 -7.23 -9.34
N ASP A 140 2.19 -6.25 -8.69
CA ASP A 140 1.51 -5.02 -8.23
C ASP A 140 0.95 -4.18 -9.39
N TYR A 141 1.48 -4.33 -10.60
CA TYR A 141 0.97 -3.62 -11.78
C TYR A 141 -0.54 -3.83 -11.98
N PHE A 142 -1.02 -5.05 -11.79
CA PHE A 142 -2.43 -5.38 -12.00
C PHE A 142 -3.35 -4.71 -10.97
N ILE A 143 -2.91 -4.60 -9.71
CA ILE A 143 -3.64 -3.88 -8.66
C ILE A 143 -3.70 -2.39 -9.02
N LEU A 144 -2.57 -1.78 -9.36
CA LEU A 144 -2.49 -0.36 -9.71
C LEU A 144 -3.40 0.00 -10.90
N LYS A 145 -3.53 -0.89 -11.88
CA LYS A 145 -4.44 -0.71 -13.02
C LYS A 145 -5.92 -0.86 -12.67
N ILE A 146 -6.27 -1.74 -11.74
CA ILE A 146 -7.64 -1.82 -11.20
C ILE A 146 -7.98 -0.54 -10.42
N LEU A 147 -7.05 -0.04 -9.58
CA LEU A 147 -7.23 1.22 -8.87
C LEU A 147 -7.37 2.41 -9.84
N GLU A 148 -6.57 2.45 -10.91
CA GLU A 148 -6.70 3.46 -11.98
C GLU A 148 -8.11 3.44 -12.60
N LYS A 149 -8.65 2.25 -12.88
CA LYS A 149 -10.00 2.08 -13.43
C LYS A 149 -11.08 2.58 -12.46
N LEU A 150 -10.97 2.28 -11.17
CA LEU A 150 -11.88 2.78 -10.14
C LEU A 150 -11.86 4.32 -10.06
N ARG A 151 -10.65 4.91 -10.04
CA ARG A 151 -10.48 6.37 -10.00
C ARG A 151 -11.02 7.07 -11.23
N LYS A 152 -10.74 6.56 -12.44
CA LYS A 152 -11.27 7.09 -13.70
C LYS A 152 -12.80 7.09 -13.75
N ALA A 153 -13.43 6.18 -13.00
CA ALA A 153 -14.88 6.10 -12.87
C ALA A 153 -15.41 6.84 -11.64
N SER A 154 -14.57 7.60 -10.93
CA SER A 154 -14.91 8.36 -9.72
C SER A 154 -15.55 7.49 -8.62
N VAL A 155 -15.15 6.23 -8.51
CA VAL A 155 -15.53 5.40 -7.37
C VAL A 155 -14.82 5.95 -6.13
N PRO A 156 -15.52 6.23 -5.01
CA PRO A 156 -14.86 6.62 -3.78
C PRO A 156 -14.17 5.42 -3.17
N TYR A 157 -12.86 5.50 -2.96
CA TYR A 157 -12.13 4.48 -2.24
C TYR A 157 -11.02 5.06 -1.37
N GLU A 158 -10.65 4.29 -0.35
CA GLU A 158 -9.52 4.57 0.52
C GLU A 158 -8.73 3.29 0.81
N ILE A 159 -7.43 3.47 1.07
CA ILE A 159 -6.46 2.41 1.28
C ILE A 159 -5.76 2.70 2.60
N LEU A 160 -5.87 1.79 3.56
CA LEU A 160 -5.19 1.94 4.84
C LEU A 160 -3.73 1.52 4.70
N ILE A 161 -2.83 2.28 5.32
CA ILE A 161 -1.41 1.93 5.37
C ILE A 161 -1.21 0.55 6.00
N SER A 162 -0.43 -0.29 5.34
CA SER A 162 -0.10 -1.64 5.79
C SER A 162 1.40 -1.86 5.85
N ASN A 163 1.85 -2.96 6.46
CA ASN A 163 3.27 -3.27 6.49
C ASN A 163 3.80 -3.57 5.07
N HIS A 164 3.04 -4.28 4.22
CA HIS A 164 3.48 -4.58 2.86
C HIS A 164 3.52 -3.34 1.96
N ALA A 165 2.57 -2.41 2.12
CA ALA A 165 2.52 -1.16 1.37
C ALA A 165 3.78 -0.29 1.52
N LEU A 166 4.50 -0.40 2.65
CA LEU A 166 5.72 0.36 2.91
C LEU A 166 6.82 0.10 1.87
N GLY A 167 6.91 -1.12 1.34
CA GLY A 167 7.87 -1.44 0.28
C GLY A 167 7.64 -0.64 -1.00
N LEU A 168 6.37 -0.53 -1.43
CA LEU A 168 6.01 0.30 -2.59
C LEU A 168 6.28 1.78 -2.29
N ILE A 169 5.90 2.24 -1.10
CA ILE A 169 6.02 3.64 -0.67
C ILE A 169 7.47 4.09 -0.65
N GLU A 170 8.35 3.38 0.06
CA GLU A 170 9.78 3.71 0.09
C GLU A 170 10.39 3.72 -1.31
N ALA A 171 10.02 2.74 -2.14
CA ALA A 171 10.56 2.63 -3.49
C ALA A 171 10.24 3.84 -4.35
N TYR A 172 8.99 4.35 -4.33
CA TYR A 172 8.66 5.54 -5.12
C TYR A 172 9.15 6.84 -4.47
N GLU A 173 9.11 6.96 -3.15
CA GLU A 173 9.53 8.19 -2.45
C GLU A 173 11.05 8.42 -2.53
N LEU A 174 11.84 7.35 -2.43
CA LEU A 174 13.30 7.41 -2.41
C LEU A 174 13.95 7.20 -3.78
N ALA A 175 13.15 7.14 -4.84
CA ALA A 175 13.62 6.78 -6.20
C ALA A 175 14.40 5.45 -6.25
N GLN A 176 14.06 4.50 -5.38
CA GLN A 176 14.72 3.20 -5.27
C GLN A 176 14.03 2.13 -6.12
N ARG A 177 14.69 0.99 -6.27
CA ARG A 177 14.07 -0.20 -6.87
C ARG A 177 12.82 -0.59 -6.08
N PHE A 178 11.79 -1.04 -6.78
CA PHE A 178 10.57 -1.61 -6.20
C PHE A 178 10.88 -2.99 -5.60
N GLU A 179 11.45 -2.96 -4.40
CA GLU A 179 11.87 -4.13 -3.64
C GLU A 179 11.61 -3.85 -2.17
N TYR A 180 11.44 -4.90 -1.35
CA TYR A 180 11.27 -4.72 0.09
C TYR A 180 12.16 -5.67 0.89
N PRO A 181 13.43 -5.30 1.10
CA PRO A 181 14.41 -6.16 1.75
C PRO A 181 14.00 -6.65 3.15
N SER A 182 13.26 -5.84 3.92
CA SER A 182 12.83 -6.17 5.28
C SER A 182 11.87 -7.37 5.35
N LEU A 183 11.05 -7.58 4.31
CA LEU A 183 10.11 -8.72 4.22
C LEU A 183 10.66 -9.92 3.42
N GLY A 184 11.62 -9.66 2.53
CA GLY A 184 12.17 -10.65 1.63
C GLY A 184 11.26 -10.98 0.44
N MET A 185 11.84 -11.64 -0.57
CA MET A 185 11.20 -11.84 -1.88
C MET A 185 9.91 -12.66 -1.81
N ASP A 186 9.83 -13.68 -0.96
CA ASP A 186 8.66 -14.56 -0.89
C ASP A 186 7.43 -13.84 -0.32
N GLN A 187 7.64 -12.89 0.59
CA GLN A 187 6.57 -12.14 1.24
C GLN A 187 6.19 -10.88 0.45
N ALA A 188 7.05 -10.39 -0.43
CA ALA A 188 6.81 -9.19 -1.26
C ALA A 188 6.92 -9.46 -2.77
N ARG A 189 6.63 -10.69 -3.20
CA ARG A 189 6.83 -11.18 -4.58
C ARG A 189 6.25 -10.27 -5.65
N SER A 190 5.04 -9.77 -5.43
CA SER A 190 4.32 -8.88 -6.35
C SER A 190 5.10 -7.61 -6.70
N LEU A 191 5.80 -7.03 -5.73
CA LEU A 191 6.64 -5.84 -5.87
C LEU A 191 7.95 -6.14 -6.61
N TYR A 192 8.62 -7.24 -6.27
CA TYR A 192 9.80 -7.69 -7.02
C TYR A 192 9.46 -8.00 -8.49
N ASN A 193 8.27 -8.57 -8.73
CA ASN A 193 7.80 -8.83 -10.09
C ASN A 193 7.45 -7.52 -10.82
N LEU A 194 6.94 -6.50 -10.14
CA LEU A 194 6.78 -5.16 -10.72
C LEU A 194 8.13 -4.58 -11.14
N GLN A 195 9.16 -4.65 -10.29
CA GLN A 195 10.52 -4.23 -10.64
C GLN A 195 11.08 -5.02 -11.82
N LYS A 196 10.80 -6.32 -11.91
CA LYS A 196 11.19 -7.15 -13.06
C LYS A 196 10.61 -6.61 -14.37
N LEU A 197 9.35 -6.13 -14.39
CA LEU A 197 8.79 -5.53 -15.61
C LEU A 197 9.56 -4.28 -16.06
N ILE A 198 10.03 -3.48 -15.10
CA ILE A 198 10.86 -2.29 -15.36
C ILE A 198 12.24 -2.68 -15.88
N ASP A 199 12.91 -3.64 -15.21
CA ASP A 199 14.26 -4.09 -15.57
C ASP A 199 14.35 -4.61 -17.02
N TYR A 200 13.26 -5.18 -17.53
CA TYR A 200 13.17 -5.71 -18.90
C TYR A 200 12.41 -4.82 -19.87
N ASN A 201 12.14 -3.55 -19.52
CA ASN A 201 11.46 -2.56 -20.35
C ASN A 201 10.09 -3.02 -20.88
N LEU A 202 9.39 -3.86 -20.11
CA LEU A 202 7.99 -4.22 -20.38
C LEU A 202 7.06 -3.05 -20.02
N ILE A 203 7.44 -2.32 -18.97
CA ILE A 203 6.88 -1.03 -18.56
C ILE A 203 8.03 -0.12 -18.13
N THR A 204 7.75 1.16 -17.96
CA THR A 204 8.71 2.15 -17.44
C THR A 204 8.42 2.48 -15.98
N ARG A 205 9.46 2.93 -15.26
CA ARG A 205 9.29 3.45 -13.90
C ARG A 205 8.31 4.62 -13.85
N ASN A 206 8.40 5.54 -14.81
CA ASN A 206 7.51 6.71 -14.88
C ASN A 206 6.04 6.31 -15.03
N GLN A 207 5.75 5.27 -15.83
CA GLN A 207 4.38 4.73 -15.91
C GLN A 207 3.88 4.25 -14.55
N VAL A 208 4.71 3.54 -13.77
CA VAL A 208 4.34 3.07 -12.43
C VAL A 208 4.15 4.23 -11.46
N VAL A 209 5.10 5.17 -11.41
CA VAL A 209 5.02 6.35 -10.53
C VAL A 209 3.79 7.21 -10.87
N ASN A 210 3.43 7.34 -12.15
CA ASN A 210 2.22 8.03 -12.57
C ASN A 210 0.95 7.30 -12.09
N LEU A 211 0.90 5.97 -12.18
CA LEU A 211 -0.21 5.19 -11.61
C LEU A 211 -0.31 5.38 -10.10
N ILE A 212 0.83 5.41 -9.40
CA ILE A 212 0.87 5.62 -7.95
C ILE A 212 0.34 7.02 -7.61
N ASN A 213 0.88 8.07 -8.22
CA ASN A 213 0.49 9.45 -7.95
C ASN A 213 -0.98 9.71 -8.31
N TYR A 214 -1.45 9.11 -9.41
CA TYR A 214 -2.83 9.25 -9.84
C TYR A 214 -3.77 8.41 -8.98
N ALA A 215 -3.61 7.09 -8.92
CA ALA A 215 -4.61 6.20 -8.35
C ALA A 215 -4.36 5.79 -6.90
N TYR A 216 -3.12 5.58 -6.49
CA TYR A 216 -2.83 4.97 -5.21
C TYR A 216 -2.71 6.00 -4.08
N LYS A 217 -1.76 6.92 -4.25
CA LYS A 217 -1.31 7.87 -3.23
C LYS A 217 -2.42 8.75 -2.66
N PRO A 218 -3.37 9.31 -3.45
CA PRO A 218 -4.40 10.17 -2.87
C PRO A 218 -5.51 9.41 -2.13
N ALA A 219 -5.54 8.07 -2.24
CA ALA A 219 -6.48 7.23 -1.49
C ALA A 219 -5.89 6.75 -0.14
N LEU A 220 -4.60 7.01 0.12
CA LEU A 220 -3.93 6.55 1.33
C LEU A 220 -4.47 7.24 2.59
N LYS A 221 -4.72 6.44 3.63
CA LYS A 221 -5.11 6.87 4.98
C LYS A 221 -4.26 6.13 6.01
N ALA A 222 -3.99 6.78 7.14
CA ALA A 222 -3.35 6.09 8.26
C ALA A 222 -4.35 5.11 8.90
N LEU A 223 -5.55 5.60 9.18
CA LEU A 223 -6.68 4.83 9.71
C LEU A 223 -7.98 5.47 9.24
N SER A 224 -9.09 4.78 9.38
CA SER A 224 -10.40 5.31 8.98
C SER A 224 -11.47 5.07 10.04
N TYR A 225 -12.63 5.69 9.86
CA TYR A 225 -13.78 5.52 10.73
C TYR A 225 -15.12 5.63 9.99
N SER A 226 -16.17 5.17 10.67
CA SER A 226 -17.56 5.43 10.31
C SER A 226 -18.37 5.76 11.57
N LEU A 227 -19.30 6.70 11.46
CA LEU A 227 -20.14 7.16 12.57
C LEU A 227 -21.56 6.61 12.46
N ASP A 228 -22.09 6.16 13.59
CA ASP A 228 -23.51 5.85 13.78
C ASP A 228 -24.06 6.71 14.92
N HIS A 229 -24.53 7.90 14.58
CA HIS A 229 -25.09 8.85 15.55
C HIS A 229 -26.34 8.31 16.24
N ALA A 230 -27.11 7.42 15.60
CA ALA A 230 -28.33 6.87 16.21
C ALA A 230 -27.99 5.98 17.41
N ASN A 231 -26.88 5.25 17.34
CA ASN A 231 -26.40 4.37 18.40
C ASN A 231 -25.26 4.95 19.24
N ASN A 232 -24.87 6.20 18.98
CA ASN A 232 -23.69 6.84 19.57
C ASN A 232 -22.44 5.93 19.47
N THR A 233 -22.15 5.49 18.25
CA THR A 233 -21.09 4.50 17.97
C THR A 233 -20.13 5.03 16.91
N ILE A 234 -18.84 4.78 17.14
CA ILE A 234 -17.78 4.94 16.13
C ILE A 234 -17.18 3.58 15.79
N THR A 235 -17.06 3.27 14.49
CA THR A 235 -16.30 2.11 14.02
C THR A 235 -14.95 2.57 13.54
N LEU A 236 -13.88 1.98 14.08
CA LEU A 236 -12.49 2.26 13.72
C LEU A 236 -11.99 1.18 12.74
N TYR A 237 -11.33 1.61 11.68
CA TYR A 237 -10.73 0.76 10.67
C TYR A 237 -9.22 0.99 10.63
N SER A 238 -8.46 -0.10 10.72
CA SER A 238 -7.00 -0.09 10.66
C SER A 238 -6.50 -1.31 9.90
N HIS A 239 -5.22 -1.30 9.50
CA HIS A 239 -4.61 -2.50 8.96
C HIS A 239 -4.36 -3.54 10.06
N ALA A 240 -3.53 -3.19 11.05
CA ALA A 240 -3.29 -4.01 12.24
C ALA A 240 -4.29 -3.70 13.37
N PRO A 241 -4.50 -4.61 14.35
CA PRO A 241 -5.29 -4.33 15.54
C PRO A 241 -4.75 -3.11 16.30
N VAL A 242 -5.63 -2.15 16.56
CA VAL A 242 -5.28 -0.93 17.32
C VAL A 242 -6.29 -0.63 18.44
N ASP A 243 -5.89 0.24 19.37
CA ASP A 243 -6.75 0.86 20.38
C ASP A 243 -6.63 2.40 20.36
N LEU A 244 -7.33 3.07 21.27
CA LEU A 244 -7.28 4.53 21.39
C LEU A 244 -5.90 5.06 21.81
N THR A 245 -5.10 4.25 22.50
CA THR A 245 -3.74 4.61 22.90
C THR A 245 -2.86 4.84 21.68
N ILE A 246 -2.96 3.97 20.67
CA ILE A 246 -2.21 4.10 19.41
C ILE A 246 -2.66 5.36 18.65
N ILE A 247 -3.96 5.65 18.60
CA ILE A 247 -4.48 6.87 17.96
C ILE A 247 -3.89 8.12 18.65
N LYS A 248 -3.84 8.13 19.97
CA LYS A 248 -3.18 9.19 20.73
C LYS A 248 -1.70 9.31 20.38
N PHE A 249 -0.97 8.20 20.32
CA PHE A 249 0.45 8.21 19.93
C PHE A 249 0.69 8.72 18.51
N LEU A 250 -0.22 8.47 17.56
CA LEU A 250 -0.14 9.08 16.22
C LEU A 250 -0.21 10.61 16.28
N THR A 251 -1.06 11.18 17.15
CA THR A 251 -1.08 12.65 17.34
C THR A 251 0.22 13.17 17.92
N GLU A 252 0.80 12.44 18.90
CA GLU A 252 2.09 12.79 19.51
C GLU A 252 3.21 12.75 18.48
N LYS A 253 3.23 11.72 17.61
CA LYS A 253 4.20 11.57 16.53
C LYS A 253 4.21 12.74 15.56
N PHE A 254 3.03 13.17 15.09
CA PHE A 254 2.94 14.33 14.21
C PHE A 254 3.29 15.64 14.92
N ASN A 255 3.16 15.70 16.25
CA ASN A 255 3.54 16.85 17.04
C ASN A 255 5.05 16.95 17.31
N GLU A 256 5.83 15.89 17.08
CA GLU A 256 7.29 15.89 17.25
C GLU A 256 8.00 16.94 16.38
N LYS A 257 7.44 17.32 15.23
CA LYS A 257 7.98 18.43 14.39
C LYS A 257 7.65 19.81 14.93
N TYR A 258 6.62 19.94 15.77
CA TYR A 258 6.11 21.22 16.27
C TYR A 258 6.60 21.58 17.67
N GLN A 259 7.75 21.04 18.11
CA GLN A 259 8.33 21.07 19.48
C GLN A 259 8.24 22.38 20.28
N LYS A 260 7.90 23.52 19.67
CA LYS A 260 7.79 24.84 20.30
C LYS A 260 6.45 25.56 20.11
N ASP A 261 5.55 25.09 19.24
CA ASP A 261 4.23 25.71 19.04
C ASP A 261 3.13 24.66 18.91
N LEU A 262 2.67 24.15 20.05
CA LEU A 262 1.59 23.17 20.14
C LEU A 262 0.25 23.66 19.55
N ARG A 263 0.11 24.96 19.24
CA ARG A 263 -1.08 25.49 18.56
C ARG A 263 -1.17 25.03 17.10
N LEU A 264 -0.06 24.53 16.54
CA LEU A 264 0.02 24.01 15.17
C LEU A 264 -0.08 22.48 15.10
N GLY A 265 -0.10 21.80 16.25
CA GLY A 265 -0.15 20.35 16.34
C GLY A 265 -1.57 19.78 16.34
N ILE A 266 -1.68 18.46 16.24
CA ILE A 266 -2.93 17.73 16.43
C ILE A 266 -3.21 17.63 17.93
N THR A 267 -4.38 18.11 18.36
CA THR A 267 -4.86 17.86 19.73
C THR A 267 -5.69 16.59 19.72
N TYR A 268 -5.29 15.58 20.52
CA TYR A 268 -6.10 14.38 20.71
C TYR A 268 -7.36 14.71 21.52
N GLN A 269 -8.53 14.46 20.94
CA GLN A 269 -9.83 14.64 21.57
C GLN A 269 -10.69 13.40 21.35
N ASP A 270 -11.33 12.91 22.41
CA ASP A 270 -12.14 11.70 22.37
C ASP A 270 -13.29 11.75 23.38
N GLU A 271 -13.81 12.95 23.73
CA GLU A 271 -14.95 13.06 24.66
C GLU A 271 -16.28 12.63 24.00
N SER A 272 -16.34 12.60 22.67
CA SER A 272 -17.48 12.17 21.86
C SER A 272 -17.02 11.46 20.57
N ILE A 273 -17.95 10.82 19.86
CA ILE A 273 -17.65 10.18 18.57
C ILE A 273 -17.22 11.22 17.53
N GLU A 274 -17.77 12.43 17.58
CA GLU A 274 -17.43 13.54 16.68
C GLU A 274 -16.02 14.09 16.96
N GLU A 275 -15.63 14.20 18.24
CA GLU A 275 -14.28 14.65 18.61
C GLU A 275 -13.21 13.61 18.23
N LEU A 276 -13.49 12.32 18.45
CA LEU A 276 -12.57 11.26 18.03
C LEU A 276 -12.45 11.19 16.50
N ALA A 277 -13.56 11.31 15.78
CA ALA A 277 -13.56 11.44 14.32
C ALA A 277 -12.73 12.65 13.86
N GLY A 278 -12.92 13.82 14.47
CA GLY A 278 -12.14 15.02 14.17
C GLY A 278 -10.65 14.85 14.43
N THR A 279 -10.26 14.10 15.47
CA THR A 279 -8.87 13.72 15.73
C THR A 279 -8.32 12.85 14.59
N ILE A 280 -9.07 11.85 14.14
CA ILE A 280 -8.67 10.97 13.03
C ILE A 280 -8.57 11.73 11.71
N GLU A 281 -9.48 12.68 11.43
CA GLU A 281 -9.37 13.56 10.26
C GLU A 281 -8.09 14.40 10.28
N CYS A 282 -7.71 14.94 11.44
CA CYS A 282 -6.46 15.68 11.58
C CYS A 282 -5.23 14.78 11.34
N ILE A 283 -5.25 13.54 11.86
CA ILE A 283 -4.21 12.54 11.60
C ILE A 283 -4.10 12.25 10.10
N ASN A 284 -5.23 11.99 9.43
CA ASN A 284 -5.25 11.68 8.01
C ASN A 284 -4.86 12.86 7.14
N LYS A 285 -5.19 14.09 7.53
CA LYS A 285 -4.72 15.29 6.83
C LYS A 285 -3.21 15.42 6.88
N GLU A 286 -2.61 15.25 8.06
CA GLU A 286 -1.16 15.25 8.20
C GLU A 286 -0.52 14.09 7.42
N TYR A 287 -1.08 12.89 7.52
CA TYR A 287 -0.61 11.73 6.77
C TYR A 287 -0.68 11.94 5.24
N THR A 288 -1.78 12.50 4.74
CA THR A 288 -1.97 12.83 3.31
C THR A 288 -0.93 13.85 2.86
N MET A 289 -0.64 14.87 3.66
CA MET A 289 0.42 15.83 3.35
C MET A 289 1.80 15.15 3.27
N HIS A 290 2.11 14.19 4.16
CA HIS A 290 3.35 13.41 4.05
C HIS A 290 3.36 12.56 2.79
N ALA A 291 2.22 11.93 2.44
CA ALA A 291 2.09 11.19 1.20
C ALA A 291 2.40 12.10 0.00
N GLU A 292 1.69 13.23 -0.12
CA GLU A 292 1.84 14.25 -1.17
C GLU A 292 3.28 14.71 -1.34
N LEU A 293 3.98 14.95 -0.23
CA LEU A 293 5.38 15.40 -0.21
C LEU A 293 6.41 14.28 -0.30
N ASN A 294 6.01 13.01 -0.45
CA ASN A 294 6.89 11.84 -0.47
C ASN A 294 7.73 11.68 0.81
N PHE A 295 7.09 11.85 1.96
CA PHE A 295 7.69 11.78 3.30
C PHE A 295 6.96 10.79 4.23
N ILE A 296 6.29 9.76 3.71
CA ILE A 296 5.77 8.70 4.59
C ILE A 296 6.93 7.91 5.21
N HIS A 297 8.01 7.67 4.47
CA HIS A 297 9.16 6.87 4.91
C HIS A 297 9.90 7.41 6.15
N ILE A 298 9.62 8.64 6.60
CA ILE A 298 10.19 9.23 7.82
C ILE A 298 9.28 9.07 9.05
N LEU A 299 8.07 8.52 8.88
CA LEU A 299 7.09 8.37 9.96
C LEU A 299 7.36 7.15 10.85
N TYR A 300 8.27 6.27 10.42
CA TYR A 300 8.68 5.07 11.13
C TYR A 300 10.20 4.88 11.00
N ASP A 301 10.78 4.10 11.90
CA ASP A 301 12.19 3.74 11.85
C ASP A 301 12.40 2.50 10.97
N ARG A 302 13.12 2.68 9.86
CA ARG A 302 13.37 1.64 8.87
C ARG A 302 14.27 0.51 9.39
N GLU A 303 15.09 0.78 10.41
CA GLU A 303 15.99 -0.22 10.98
C GLU A 303 15.27 -1.13 11.99
N SER A 304 14.25 -0.62 12.67
CA SER A 304 13.51 -1.37 13.69
C SER A 304 12.15 -1.89 13.23
N ILE A 305 11.62 -1.41 12.11
CA ILE A 305 10.27 -1.79 11.67
C ILE A 305 10.10 -3.30 11.47
N GLY A 306 9.09 -3.86 12.13
CA GLY A 306 8.72 -5.27 12.00
C GLY A 306 9.67 -6.23 12.74
N CYS A 307 10.60 -5.71 13.57
CA CYS A 307 11.51 -6.53 14.36
C CYS A 307 10.79 -7.30 15.48
N ASP A 308 9.69 -6.76 16.02
CA ASP A 308 8.88 -7.43 17.03
C ASP A 308 7.40 -7.05 16.87
N PRO A 309 6.58 -7.86 16.16
CA PRO A 309 5.14 -7.61 16.02
C PRO A 309 4.36 -7.78 17.33
N TYR A 310 5.03 -8.26 18.39
CA TYR A 310 4.49 -8.37 19.75
C TYR A 310 5.10 -7.33 20.70
N ALA A 311 5.78 -6.33 20.17
CA ALA A 311 6.34 -5.26 20.98
C ALA A 311 5.23 -4.51 21.70
N LYS A 312 5.52 -4.12 22.95
CA LYS A 312 4.61 -3.26 23.70
C LYS A 312 4.37 -1.95 22.95
N PRO A 313 3.13 -1.42 23.00
CA PRO A 313 2.83 -0.11 22.49
C PRO A 313 3.83 0.94 22.97
N ASN A 314 4.48 1.60 22.03
CA ASN A 314 5.41 2.67 22.33
C ASN A 314 5.05 3.89 21.48
N ALA A 315 5.15 5.07 22.11
CA ALA A 315 4.85 6.34 21.45
C ALA A 315 5.87 6.73 20.39
N GLN A 316 7.02 6.05 20.32
CA GLN A 316 8.11 6.40 19.39
C GLN A 316 7.82 5.92 17.97
N ASN A 317 7.16 4.76 17.83
CA ASN A 317 6.88 4.09 16.56
C ASN A 317 5.38 3.73 16.39
N PRO A 318 4.43 4.67 16.51
CA PRO A 318 3.01 4.34 16.39
C PRO A 318 2.60 3.87 14.98
N PHE A 319 3.35 4.23 13.93
CA PHE A 319 3.11 3.70 12.58
C PHE A 319 3.54 2.24 12.42
N GLU A 320 4.57 1.80 13.13
CA GLU A 320 4.92 0.38 13.20
C GLU A 320 3.77 -0.39 13.85
N MET A 321 3.23 0.11 14.95
CA MET A 321 2.05 -0.51 15.58
C MET A 321 0.82 -0.57 14.67
N LEU A 322 0.56 0.51 13.93
CA LEU A 322 -0.57 0.59 13.01
C LEU A 322 -0.49 -0.43 11.87
N THR A 323 0.72 -0.87 11.52
CA THR A 323 1.00 -1.73 10.36
C THR A 323 1.42 -3.16 10.74
N TRP A 324 1.95 -3.39 11.94
CA TRP A 324 2.57 -4.66 12.33
C TRP A 324 2.02 -5.31 13.59
N ASN A 325 1.22 -4.60 14.40
CA ASN A 325 0.82 -5.09 15.71
C ASN A 325 0.09 -6.44 15.61
N ARG A 326 0.44 -7.37 16.50
CA ARG A 326 -0.24 -8.66 16.73
C ARG A 326 -0.45 -8.95 18.21
N ASP A 327 -0.11 -7.99 19.07
CA ASP A 327 -0.25 -8.14 20.51
C ASP A 327 -1.63 -7.68 20.98
N TYR A 328 -2.54 -8.64 21.15
CA TYR A 328 -3.86 -8.42 21.72
C TYR A 328 -3.85 -8.26 23.25
N GLU A 329 -2.77 -8.61 23.94
CA GLU A 329 -2.67 -8.48 25.40
C GLU A 329 -2.31 -7.05 25.82
N GLN A 330 -1.58 -6.31 24.98
CA GLN A 330 -1.11 -4.97 25.29
C GLN A 330 -2.05 -3.84 24.81
N ILE A 331 -2.96 -4.13 23.88
CA ILE A 331 -3.95 -3.15 23.40
C ILE A 331 -5.25 -3.24 24.20
N GLN A 332 -5.84 -2.10 24.52
CA GLN A 332 -7.08 -1.99 25.29
C GLN A 332 -8.24 -1.58 24.38
N ARG A 333 -8.80 -2.55 23.66
CA ARG A 333 -9.92 -2.33 22.74
C ARG A 333 -11.26 -2.29 23.47
N ALA A 334 -11.49 -1.28 24.31
CA ALA A 334 -12.75 -1.15 25.03
C ALA A 334 -13.94 -0.90 24.08
N THR A 335 -15.02 -1.66 24.21
CA THR A 335 -16.24 -1.47 23.39
C THR A 335 -17.10 -0.29 23.83
N LYS A 336 -16.78 0.31 24.98
CA LYS A 336 -17.38 1.54 25.49
C LYS A 336 -16.32 2.48 26.00
N HIS A 337 -16.42 3.75 25.63
CA HIS A 337 -15.52 4.81 26.07
C HIS A 337 -16.31 6.10 26.28
N LYS A 338 -16.13 6.75 27.43
CA LYS A 338 -16.72 8.07 27.75
C LYS A 338 -18.21 8.26 27.37
N GLY A 339 -19.00 7.18 27.41
CA GLY A 339 -20.44 7.20 27.12
C GLY A 339 -20.86 6.87 25.68
N TYR A 340 -19.91 6.62 24.78
CA TYR A 340 -20.15 6.12 23.42
C TYR A 340 -19.60 4.69 23.21
N ASN A 341 -20.04 4.03 22.15
CA ASN A 341 -19.58 2.68 21.80
C ASN A 341 -18.47 2.72 20.75
N ILE A 342 -17.55 1.76 20.81
CA ILE A 342 -16.45 1.62 19.85
C ILE A 342 -16.46 0.22 19.25
N HIS A 343 -16.35 0.19 17.93
CA HIS A 343 -16.23 -0.99 17.10
C HIS A 343 -14.85 -0.98 16.44
N TYR A 344 -14.23 -2.15 16.27
CA TYR A 344 -12.90 -2.30 15.69
C TYR A 344 -12.93 -3.25 14.50
N VAL A 345 -12.38 -2.80 13.36
CA VAL A 345 -12.28 -3.60 12.14
C VAL A 345 -10.82 -3.57 11.69
N HIS A 346 -10.22 -4.74 11.48
CA HIS A 346 -8.84 -4.82 10.97
C HIS A 346 -8.66 -5.95 9.96
N GLY A 347 -7.61 -5.86 9.15
CA GLY A 347 -7.31 -6.80 8.07
C GLY A 347 -6.11 -7.72 8.35
N HIS A 348 -5.21 -7.34 9.25
CA HIS A 348 -4.00 -8.09 9.60
C HIS A 348 -4.25 -9.03 10.79
N ASP A 349 -3.61 -10.21 10.74
CA ASP A 349 -3.52 -11.21 11.81
C ASP A 349 -4.76 -12.11 12.03
N ALA A 350 -4.75 -13.27 11.38
CA ALA A 350 -5.75 -14.33 11.50
C ALA A 350 -5.92 -14.92 12.92
N THR A 351 -5.06 -14.58 13.90
CA THR A 351 -5.24 -15.03 15.30
C THR A 351 -6.24 -14.18 16.07
N GLY A 352 -6.60 -13.00 15.54
CA GLY A 352 -7.59 -12.11 16.12
C GLY A 352 -8.99 -12.71 16.21
N VAL A 353 -9.67 -12.42 17.32
CA VAL A 353 -11.07 -12.81 17.51
C VAL A 353 -11.99 -11.90 16.70
N THR A 354 -12.87 -12.51 15.91
CA THR A 354 -14.08 -11.87 15.41
C THR A 354 -15.22 -12.16 16.39
N ASP A 355 -15.81 -11.10 16.93
CA ASP A 355 -17.07 -11.13 17.67
C ASP A 355 -17.95 -10.11 16.96
N GLU A 356 -18.89 -10.63 16.16
CA GLU A 356 -19.76 -9.95 15.20
C GLU A 356 -20.50 -8.71 15.76
N CYS A 357 -20.38 -8.44 17.06
CA CYS A 357 -20.92 -7.27 17.74
C CYS A 357 -19.97 -6.07 17.81
N SER A 358 -18.65 -6.26 17.89
CA SER A 358 -17.72 -5.13 18.18
C SER A 358 -16.31 -5.31 17.62
N TYR A 359 -15.93 -6.50 17.18
CA TYR A 359 -14.61 -6.77 16.60
C TYR A 359 -14.79 -7.58 15.32
N TRP A 360 -14.30 -7.04 14.20
CA TRP A 360 -14.28 -7.75 12.93
C TRP A 360 -12.84 -7.90 12.46
N ASN A 361 -12.33 -9.13 12.51
CA ASN A 361 -11.10 -9.50 11.84
C ASN A 361 -11.45 -9.96 10.43
N LEU A 362 -10.93 -9.27 9.42
CA LEU A 362 -11.12 -9.59 8.01
C LEU A 362 -9.90 -10.26 7.37
N ASP A 363 -8.87 -10.63 8.15
CA ASP A 363 -7.78 -11.48 7.66
C ASP A 363 -8.33 -12.86 7.25
N ASN A 364 -7.83 -13.39 6.14
CA ASN A 364 -8.20 -14.71 5.66
C ASN A 364 -7.10 -15.28 4.76
N THR A 365 -7.22 -16.56 4.44
CA THR A 365 -6.26 -17.27 3.58
C THR A 365 -6.56 -17.13 2.09
N LEU A 366 -7.68 -16.53 1.69
CA LEU A 366 -8.04 -16.40 0.28
C LEU A 366 -7.03 -15.50 -0.44
N GLY A 367 -6.46 -15.97 -1.54
CA GLY A 367 -5.41 -15.25 -2.27
C GLY A 367 -4.02 -15.31 -1.64
N LYS A 368 -3.89 -15.79 -0.39
CA LYS A 368 -2.62 -15.91 0.33
C LYS A 368 -1.85 -17.09 -0.21
N THR A 369 -0.74 -16.83 -0.90
CA THR A 369 0.03 -17.92 -1.51
C THR A 369 0.85 -18.67 -0.47
N SER A 370 0.23 -19.64 0.21
CA SER A 370 0.99 -20.68 0.90
C SER A 370 1.36 -21.73 -0.14
N ILE A 371 2.62 -22.17 -0.17
CA ILE A 371 3.08 -23.32 -0.95
C ILE A 371 2.53 -24.60 -0.31
N SER A 372 1.20 -24.69 -0.15
CA SER A 372 0.53 -25.90 0.29
C SER A 372 -0.40 -26.32 -0.83
N TYR A 373 0.04 -27.34 -1.58
CA TYR A 373 -0.83 -28.05 -2.50
C TYR A 373 -1.89 -28.77 -1.67
N GLY A 374 -3.09 -28.17 -1.55
CA GLY A 374 -4.24 -28.82 -0.97
C GLY A 374 -4.69 -29.97 -1.88
N TYR A 375 -4.57 -31.22 -1.41
CA TYR A 375 -5.10 -32.38 -2.12
C TYR A 375 -6.57 -32.58 -1.77
N ASN A 376 -7.47 -32.36 -2.72
CA ASN A 376 -8.87 -32.73 -2.55
C ASN A 376 -9.05 -34.22 -2.89
N ALA A 377 -9.28 -35.04 -1.86
CA ALA A 377 -9.44 -36.48 -2.02
C ALA A 377 -10.71 -36.89 -2.81
N ALA A 378 -11.74 -36.03 -2.86
CA ALA A 378 -12.98 -36.31 -3.57
C ALA A 378 -12.87 -36.02 -5.07
N THR A 379 -12.14 -34.97 -5.46
CA THR A 379 -12.00 -34.58 -6.88
C THR A 379 -10.69 -35.03 -7.52
N ARG A 380 -9.71 -35.50 -6.73
CA ARG A 380 -8.32 -35.79 -7.16
C ARG A 380 -7.65 -34.63 -7.91
N LYS A 381 -8.12 -33.40 -7.72
CA LYS A 381 -7.48 -32.20 -8.27
C LYS A 381 -6.53 -31.63 -7.24
N ILE A 382 -5.33 -31.29 -7.70
CA ILE A 382 -4.40 -30.41 -7.00
C ILE A 382 -4.87 -29.00 -7.34
N TYR A 383 -5.45 -28.31 -6.37
CA TYR A 383 -5.84 -26.92 -6.57
C TYR A 383 -4.64 -26.03 -6.23
N ASN A 384 -4.45 -24.98 -7.03
CA ASN A 384 -3.65 -23.87 -6.60
C ASN A 384 -4.41 -23.22 -5.43
N SER A 385 -3.96 -23.45 -4.19
CA SER A 385 -4.68 -23.07 -2.96
C SER A 385 -4.93 -21.57 -2.86
N ASN A 386 -4.30 -20.77 -3.71
CA ASN A 386 -4.46 -19.32 -3.78
C ASN A 386 -5.86 -18.89 -4.26
N PHE A 387 -6.59 -19.73 -5.00
CA PHE A 387 -7.90 -19.38 -5.55
C PHE A 387 -9.07 -19.79 -4.65
N TYR A 388 -8.83 -20.63 -3.65
CA TYR A 388 -9.87 -21.21 -2.80
C TYR A 388 -9.64 -20.77 -1.37
N GLY A 389 -10.66 -20.23 -0.73
CA GLY A 389 -10.52 -19.76 0.65
C GLY A 389 -11.75 -19.05 1.16
N GLU A 390 -11.61 -18.52 2.37
CA GLU A 390 -12.66 -17.74 3.02
C GLU A 390 -12.68 -16.32 2.43
N TYR A 391 -13.79 -15.99 1.80
CA TYR A 391 -14.16 -14.64 1.41
C TYR A 391 -14.81 -13.94 2.60
N THR A 392 -14.11 -12.93 3.11
CA THR A 392 -14.52 -12.18 4.30
C THR A 392 -14.57 -10.70 3.95
N ILE A 393 -15.78 -10.13 3.95
CA ILE A 393 -16.01 -8.70 3.72
C ILE A 393 -16.98 -8.14 4.75
N LEU A 394 -16.86 -6.84 5.01
CA LEU A 394 -17.80 -6.14 5.88
C LEU A 394 -18.61 -5.13 5.07
N VAL A 395 -19.92 -5.26 5.10
CA VAL A 395 -20.87 -4.39 4.41
C VAL A 395 -21.57 -3.52 5.42
N SER A 396 -21.75 -2.23 5.10
CA SER A 396 -22.45 -1.29 5.97
C SER A 396 -23.59 -0.59 5.24
N ASP A 397 -24.76 -0.57 5.88
CA ASP A 397 -25.92 0.18 5.41
C ASP A 397 -26.03 1.48 6.21
N GLU A 398 -26.33 2.57 5.52
CA GLU A 398 -26.52 3.94 6.03
C GLU A 398 -25.25 4.76 6.32
N ARG A 399 -24.69 5.35 5.26
CA ARG A 399 -24.00 6.65 5.31
C ARG A 399 -24.95 7.71 4.78
N LYS A 400 -25.16 8.81 5.51
CA LYS A 400 -25.54 10.06 4.84
C LYS A 400 -24.31 10.50 4.04
N LEU A 401 -24.36 10.29 2.73
CA LEU A 401 -23.33 10.61 1.73
C LEU A 401 -22.97 12.11 1.62
N GLU A 402 -23.40 12.96 2.56
CA GLU A 402 -23.20 14.42 2.49
C GLU A 402 -21.70 14.80 2.44
N ASP A 403 -20.79 13.92 2.91
CA ASP A 403 -19.34 14.16 2.90
C ASP A 403 -18.55 13.51 1.74
N ALA A 404 -19.15 12.63 0.92
CA ALA A 404 -18.42 11.98 -0.17
C ALA A 404 -18.22 12.88 -1.40
N ALA A 405 -19.07 13.90 -1.57
CA ALA A 405 -19.00 14.81 -2.71
C ALA A 405 -17.76 15.73 -2.69
N SER A 406 -17.12 15.93 -1.53
CA SER A 406 -15.91 16.75 -1.40
C SER A 406 -14.62 15.98 -1.75
N PHE A 407 -14.66 14.64 -1.85
CA PHE A 407 -13.45 13.82 -1.95
C PHE A 407 -12.64 14.02 -3.25
N TYR A 408 -13.29 14.47 -4.34
CA TYR A 408 -12.64 14.68 -5.64
C TYR A 408 -12.82 16.08 -6.23
N GLN A 409 -13.59 16.97 -5.56
CA GLN A 409 -13.90 18.29 -6.13
C GLN A 409 -12.69 19.24 -6.23
N ASP A 410 -11.58 18.94 -5.54
CA ASP A 410 -10.39 19.79 -5.53
C ASP A 410 -9.27 19.33 -6.49
N ILE A 411 -9.44 18.24 -7.26
CA ILE A 411 -8.36 17.66 -8.09
C ILE A 411 -8.60 17.84 -9.61
N ASP A 412 -9.78 18.29 -10.03
CA ASP A 412 -10.14 18.46 -11.46
C ASP A 412 -9.69 19.80 -12.08
N SER A 413 -8.85 20.59 -11.41
CA SER A 413 -8.13 21.66 -12.11
C SER A 413 -7.02 21.02 -12.94
N GLU A 414 -7.24 20.94 -14.26
CA GLU A 414 -6.29 20.54 -15.32
C GLU A 414 -5.02 21.44 -15.38
N GLU A 415 -4.34 21.70 -14.26
CA GLU A 415 -2.93 22.03 -14.32
C GLU A 415 -2.18 20.72 -14.52
N GLU A 416 -1.73 20.47 -15.75
CA GLU A 416 -0.69 19.49 -16.03
C GLU A 416 0.50 19.80 -15.11
N VAL A 417 0.55 19.13 -13.95
CA VAL A 417 1.77 19.09 -13.14
C VAL A 417 2.74 18.23 -13.93
N GLU A 418 3.51 18.87 -14.80
CA GLU A 418 4.68 18.28 -15.42
C GLU A 418 5.70 18.05 -14.30
N ILE A 419 5.60 16.89 -13.64
CA ILE A 419 6.61 16.42 -12.70
C ILE A 419 7.86 16.14 -13.53
N LEU A 420 8.75 17.12 -13.60
CA LEU A 420 10.07 16.98 -14.21
C LEU A 420 10.88 15.96 -13.39
N TYR A 421 10.72 14.69 -13.73
CA TYR A 421 11.61 13.64 -13.26
C TYR A 421 12.91 13.75 -14.06
N ASP A 422 13.97 14.24 -13.40
CA ASP A 422 15.30 14.33 -14.01
C ASP A 422 15.93 12.92 -14.08
N GLU A 423 15.83 12.28 -15.24
CA GLU A 423 16.48 11.00 -15.57
C GLU A 423 18.02 11.04 -15.45
N SER A 424 18.64 12.21 -15.25
CA SER A 424 20.10 12.35 -15.19
C SER A 424 20.75 11.81 -13.90
N GLN A 425 19.96 11.43 -12.89
CA GLN A 425 20.46 10.86 -11.63
C GLN A 425 20.91 9.40 -11.75
N ASP A 426 20.45 8.63 -12.75
CA ASP A 426 20.80 7.21 -12.89
C ASP A 426 22.16 6.95 -13.59
N LYS A 427 22.89 8.00 -13.99
CA LYS A 427 24.14 7.85 -14.77
C LYS A 427 25.39 8.56 -14.23
N LYS A 428 25.37 9.21 -13.06
CA LYS A 428 26.57 9.89 -12.55
C LYS A 428 27.41 9.01 -11.62
N LYS A 429 28.36 8.29 -12.24
CA LYS A 429 29.65 7.99 -11.61
C LYS A 429 30.32 9.31 -11.17
N PHE A 430 30.88 9.27 -9.97
CA PHE A 430 31.77 10.28 -9.39
C PHE A 430 32.67 10.97 -10.43
N ASN A 431 32.54 12.29 -10.53
CA ASN A 431 33.66 13.23 -10.60
C ASN A 431 33.15 14.65 -10.37
N GLY A 432 33.80 15.36 -9.45
CA GLY A 432 33.33 16.61 -8.88
C GLY A 432 33.22 17.77 -9.87
N ALA A 433 32.20 18.60 -9.67
CA ALA A 433 32.20 20.02 -9.97
C ALA A 433 31.04 20.70 -9.23
N THR A 434 31.29 21.94 -8.83
CA THR A 434 30.49 22.83 -7.98
C THR A 434 29.20 23.32 -8.64
N VAL A 435 28.19 23.56 -7.79
CA VAL A 435 26.84 24.02 -8.14
C VAL A 435 26.82 25.56 -8.20
N GLU A 436 26.48 26.12 -9.35
CA GLU A 436 25.88 27.45 -9.48
C GLU A 436 24.77 27.40 -10.54
N GLU A 437 23.61 27.95 -10.15
CA GLU A 437 22.49 28.48 -10.96
C GLU A 437 21.63 27.53 -11.80
N ILE A 438 20.39 27.25 -11.34
CA ILE A 438 19.17 27.27 -12.17
C ILE A 438 18.01 27.91 -11.37
N SER A 439 17.27 28.76 -12.08
CA SER A 439 16.28 29.74 -11.64
C SER A 439 14.89 29.20 -11.29
N ALA A 440 14.16 30.02 -10.53
CA ALA A 440 12.85 29.83 -9.93
C ALA A 440 11.66 29.69 -10.90
N GLY A 441 10.67 28.89 -10.46
CA GLY A 441 9.28 28.91 -10.91
C GLY A 441 8.41 27.91 -10.14
N THR A 442 7.55 28.42 -9.25
CA THR A 442 6.32 27.76 -8.72
C THR A 442 6.38 26.79 -7.52
N ILE A 443 7.45 26.75 -6.72
CA ILE A 443 7.40 26.10 -5.39
C ILE A 443 8.07 26.99 -4.35
N HIS A 444 7.39 28.05 -3.91
CA HIS A 444 7.97 28.97 -2.90
C HIS A 444 7.21 29.09 -1.57
N ASN A 445 6.02 28.49 -1.43
CA ASN A 445 5.29 28.55 -0.16
C ASN A 445 5.35 27.27 0.69
N ALA A 446 5.62 26.09 0.10
CA ALA A 446 5.73 24.84 0.87
C ALA A 446 7.16 24.60 1.41
N VAL A 447 8.20 24.99 0.66
CA VAL A 447 9.61 24.68 0.99
C VAL A 447 10.21 25.64 2.03
N GLN A 448 9.65 26.85 2.20
CA GLN A 448 10.15 27.80 3.19
C GLN A 448 9.88 27.41 4.65
N GLN A 449 8.94 26.50 4.94
CA GLN A 449 8.74 26.00 6.31
C GLN A 449 9.72 24.88 6.71
N PHE A 450 10.38 24.22 5.75
CA PHE A 450 11.30 23.11 6.03
C PHE A 450 12.79 23.45 5.88
N SER A 451 13.14 24.62 5.34
CA SER A 451 14.54 25.03 5.12
C SER A 451 15.24 25.65 6.35
N LEU A 452 14.87 25.26 7.57
CA LEU A 452 15.46 25.76 8.82
C LEU A 452 16.31 24.73 9.58
N PHE A 453 16.69 23.63 8.93
CA PHE A 453 17.66 22.68 9.46
C PHE A 453 18.67 22.26 8.41
N THR A 454 19.68 23.11 8.17
CA THR A 454 21.05 22.67 7.88
C THR A 454 22.04 23.84 7.94
N LEU A 455 23.15 23.60 8.65
CA LEU A 455 24.42 24.34 8.70
C LEU A 455 24.54 25.60 9.58
N LYS A 456 25.21 25.43 10.73
CA LYS A 456 26.47 26.13 11.04
C LYS A 456 27.17 25.52 12.28
N GLU A 457 28.16 24.66 12.05
CA GLU A 457 29.39 24.68 12.85
C GLU A 457 30.58 24.69 11.88
N SER A 458 31.40 25.73 12.00
CA SER A 458 32.66 25.92 11.27
C SER A 458 33.81 25.50 12.17
N PRO A 459 34.90 24.93 11.62
CA PRO A 459 36.01 24.39 12.40
C PRO A 459 36.95 25.49 12.89
N SER A 460 37.46 25.38 14.12
CA SER A 460 38.66 26.10 14.53
C SER A 460 39.88 25.19 14.35
N LYS A 461 40.88 25.74 13.65
CA LYS A 461 42.24 25.21 13.54
C LYS A 461 43.06 25.75 14.69
N ASP A 462 43.81 24.89 15.38
CA ASP A 462 45.13 25.25 15.89
C ASP A 462 46.03 24.00 16.01
N PRO A 463 47.20 23.95 15.36
CA PRO A 463 48.17 22.88 15.48
C PRO A 463 49.45 23.33 16.21
N SER A 464 49.72 22.78 17.39
CA SER A 464 51.04 22.55 18.03
C SER A 464 50.76 22.06 19.45
N SER A 465 51.47 21.12 20.09
CA SER A 465 52.85 20.69 19.99
C SER A 465 53.01 19.27 20.57
N ALA A 466 53.96 18.54 20.00
CA ALA A 466 54.63 17.33 20.46
C ALA A 466 54.79 17.15 21.99
N VAL A 467 54.77 15.90 22.47
CA VAL A 467 55.95 15.09 22.86
C VAL A 467 55.49 13.81 23.58
N ALA A 468 56.17 12.72 23.23
CA ALA A 468 56.06 11.35 23.74
C ALA A 468 56.14 11.22 25.27
N SER A 469 55.56 10.13 25.82
CA SER A 469 56.32 9.06 26.51
C SER A 469 55.40 8.02 27.16
N ALA A 470 55.60 6.77 26.73
CA ALA A 470 55.69 5.51 27.48
C ALA A 470 55.01 5.32 28.87
N LEU A 471 54.26 4.21 28.94
CA LEU A 471 54.31 3.15 29.96
C LEU A 471 54.35 3.54 31.45
N ASN A 472 53.31 3.14 32.21
CA ASN A 472 53.50 2.08 33.22
C ASN A 472 52.17 1.53 33.78
N LEU A 473 52.19 0.21 33.97
CA LEU A 473 51.29 -0.59 34.80
C LEU A 473 51.46 -0.23 36.29
N THR A 474 50.38 -0.29 37.08
CA THR A 474 50.14 -1.23 38.21
C THR A 474 49.23 -0.66 39.30
N SER A 475 48.17 -1.44 39.57
CA SER A 475 47.48 -1.73 40.85
C SER A 475 47.03 -0.60 41.79
N LEU A 476 45.71 -0.51 41.99
CA LEU A 476 45.01 -1.14 43.12
C LEU A 476 43.55 -1.44 42.75
#